data_AF-A0A0Q6G6P5-F1
#
_entry.id   AF-A0A0Q6G6P5-F1
#
_cell.length_a   1.000
_cell.length_b   1.000
_cell.length_c   1.000
_cell.angle_alpha   90.00
_cell.angle_beta   90.00
_cell.angle_gamma   90.00
#
_symmetry.space_group_name_H-M   'P 1'
#
loop_
_entity.id
_entity.type
_entity.pdbx_description
1 polymer ?
#
loop_
_entity_poly.entity_id
_entity_poly.type
_entity_poly.pdbx_seq_one_letter_code
_entity_poly.pdbx_strand_id
1 'polypeptide(L)' 'MRRDTVRPITSGWIVDGPTGVSVVCRTYDDLVRIVSARSGRPGPEIRDIGLGLAAETTH' A
#
# COMPACT_ATOMS: atom_id res chain seq x y z
N MET A 1 7.99 13.97 5.65
CA MET A 1 7.81 13.02 4.53
C MET A 1 6.43 12.38 4.66
N ARG A 2 5.56 12.55 3.66
CA ARG A 2 4.22 11.95 3.67
C ARG A 2 4.33 10.51 3.18
N ARG A 3 3.86 9.55 3.98
CA ARG A 3 3.89 8.11 3.67
C ARG A 3 2.82 7.78 2.62
N ASP A 4 3.08 6.78 1.78
CA ASP A 4 2.04 6.18 0.95
C ASP A 4 0.88 5.71 1.83
N THR A 5 -0.35 5.96 1.38
CA THR A 5 -1.56 5.53 2.09
C THR A 5 -2.27 4.47 1.25
N VAL A 6 -2.56 3.32 1.87
CA VAL A 6 -3.32 2.24 1.23
C VAL A 6 -4.75 2.29 1.75
N ARG A 7 -5.73 2.36 0.84
CA ARG A 7 -7.16 2.37 1.18
C ARG A 7 -7.90 1.24 0.47
N PRO A 8 -8.68 0.41 1.19
CA PRO A 8 -9.51 -0.60 0.56
C PRO A 8 -10.68 0.02 -0.20
N ILE A 9 -11.08 -0.61 -1.30
CA ILE A 9 -12.29 -0.32 -2.07
C ILE A 9 -13.01 -1.63 -2.38
N THR A 10 -14.26 -1.54 -2.86
CA THR A 10 -15.09 -2.71 -3.17
C THR A 10 -14.43 -3.71 -4.14
N SER A 11 -13.54 -3.21 -5.01
CA SER A 11 -12.90 -4.00 -6.08
C SER A 11 -11.38 -4.16 -5.90
N GLY A 12 -10.82 -3.89 -4.71
CA GLY A 12 -9.38 -3.96 -4.46
C GLY A 12 -8.86 -2.87 -3.50
N TRP A 13 -7.76 -2.23 -3.86
CA TRP A 13 -7.09 -1.21 -3.05
C TRP A 13 -6.66 -0.01 -3.90
N ILE A 14 -6.55 1.15 -3.25
CA ILE A 14 -5.95 2.36 -3.81
C ILE A 14 -4.68 2.66 -3.02
N VAL A 15 -3.58 2.93 -3.73
CA VAL A 15 -2.31 3.39 -3.14
C VAL A 15 -2.10 4.86 -3.51
N ASP A 16 -2.32 5.74 -2.54
CA ASP A 16 -2.12 7.18 -2.68
C ASP A 16 -0.65 7.54 -2.41
N GLY A 17 0.02 8.11 -3.41
CA GLY A 17 1.40 8.55 -3.30
C GLY A 17 1.56 9.99 -2.84
N PRO A 18 2.74 10.37 -2.31
CA PRO A 18 3.01 11.74 -1.86
C PRO A 18 3.01 12.78 -2.98
N THR A 19 3.12 12.35 -4.24
CA THR A 19 3.05 13.19 -5.44
C THR A 19 1.63 13.43 -5.95
N GLY A 20 0.61 12.96 -5.23
CA GLY A 20 -0.80 13.03 -5.67
C GLY A 20 -1.20 11.93 -6.67
N VAL A 21 -0.28 11.02 -7.03
CA VAL A 21 -0.57 9.91 -7.93
C VAL A 21 -1.18 8.75 -7.16
N SER A 22 -2.42 8.42 -7.51
CA SER A 22 -3.17 7.28 -6.96
C SER A 22 -3.16 6.12 -7.94
N VAL A 23 -2.88 4.91 -7.46
CA VAL A 23 -2.90 3.68 -8.29
C VAL A 23 -3.95 2.74 -7.74
N VAL A 24 -4.78 2.17 -8.62
CA VAL A 24 -5.79 1.18 -8.26
C VAL A 24 -5.22 -0.22 -8.46
N CYS A 25 -5.10 -0.97 -7.37
CA CYS A 25 -4.60 -2.34 -7.35
C CYS A 25 -5.79 -3.29 -7.18
N ARG A 26 -6.06 -4.15 -8.16
CA ARG A 26 -7.17 -5.12 -8.11
C ARG A 26 -6.77 -6.48 -7.54
N THR A 27 -5.47 -6.74 -7.47
CA THR A 27 -4.94 -7.97 -6.89
C THR A 27 -3.96 -7.62 -5.78
N TYR A 28 -3.84 -8.53 -4.83
CA TYR A 28 -2.86 -8.40 -3.75
C TYR A 28 -1.43 -8.35 -4.28
N ASP A 29 -1.14 -9.07 -5.36
CA ASP A 29 0.19 -9.07 -5.97
C ASP A 29 0.56 -7.72 -6.59
N ASP A 30 -0.41 -7.07 -7.27
CA ASP A 30 -0.22 -5.72 -7.81
C ASP A 30 0.00 -4.69 -6.69
N LEU A 31 -0.76 -4.81 -5.60
CA LEU A 31 -0.59 -3.98 -4.41
C LEU A 31 0.81 -4.12 -3.80
N VAL A 32 1.27 -5.36 -3.58
CA VAL A 32 2.61 -5.65 -3.07
C VAL A 32 3.68 -5.09 -4.00
N ARG A 33 3.53 -5.23 -5.32
CA ARG A 33 4.46 -4.71 -6.31
C ARG A 33 4.59 -3.19 -6.23
N ILE A 34 3.47 -2.48 -6.17
CA ILE A 34 3.45 -1.01 -6.10
C ILE A 34 4.05 -0.51 -4.78
N VAL A 35 3.66 -1.11 -3.65
CA VAL A 35 4.16 -0.72 -2.32
C VAL A 35 5.65 -1.03 -2.18
N SER A 36 6.11 -2.18 -2.68
CA SER A 36 7.52 -2.56 -2.72
C SER A 36 8.35 -1.54 -3.50
N ALA A 37 7.91 -1.18 -4.72
CA ALA A 37 8.59 -0.22 -5.57
C ALA A 37 8.70 1.17 -4.94
N ARG A 38 7.64 1.64 -4.26
CA ARG A 38 7.61 2.98 -3.64
C ARG A 38 8.34 3.06 -2.31
N SER A 39 8.25 2.01 -1.50
CA SER A 39 8.88 1.97 -0.18
C SER A 39 10.38 1.63 -0.25
N GLY A 40 10.86 1.16 -1.41
CA GLY A 40 12.21 0.62 -1.58
C GLY A 40 12.44 -0.69 -0.82
N ARG A 41 11.35 -1.37 -0.42
CA ARG A 41 11.40 -2.62 0.35
C ARG A 41 11.10 -3.82 -0.53
N PRO A 42 11.73 -4.97 -0.31
CA PRO A 42 11.46 -6.18 -1.08
C PRO A 42 10.02 -6.70 -0.85
N GLY A 43 9.38 -7.19 -1.91
CA GLY A 43 8.01 -7.70 -1.86
C GLY A 43 7.72 -8.74 -0.76
N PRO A 44 8.62 -9.71 -0.48
CA PRO A 44 8.46 -10.64 0.64
C PRO A 44 8.33 -9.94 1.99
N GLU A 45 9.11 -8.89 2.23
CA GLU A 45 9.04 -8.11 3.47
C GLU A 45 7.70 -7.38 3.59
N ILE A 46 7.18 -6.81 2.48
CA ILE A 46 5.85 -6.19 2.44
C ILE A 46 4.72 -7.20 2.74
N ARG A 47 4.88 -8.46 2.29
CA ARG A 47 3.93 -9.54 2.58
C ARG A 47 3.98 -9.97 4.04
N ASP A 48 5.19 -10.00 4.62
CA ASP A 48 5.45 -10.44 6.00
C ASP A 48 5.00 -9.40 7.05
N ILE A 49 5.31 -8.13 6.83
CA ILE A 49 4.86 -7.02 7.69
C ILE A 49 3.31 -6.91 7.66
N GLY A 50 2.69 -7.42 6.59
CA GLY A 50 1.32 -7.16 6.27
C GLY A 50 1.16 -5.71 5.79
N LEU A 51 0.35 -5.51 4.74
CA LEU A 51 0.15 -4.19 4.17
C LEU A 51 -0.56 -3.20 5.10
N GLY A 52 -1.02 -3.64 6.29
CA GLY A 52 -1.76 -2.86 7.28
C GLY A 52 -2.97 -2.15 6.64
N LEU A 53 -4.22 -2.39 7.01
CA LEU A 53 -4.75 -2.01 8.33
C LEU A 53 -3.96 -0.94 9.12
N ALA A 54 -3.12 -0.11 8.48
CA ALA A 54 -2.55 1.12 9.02
C ALA A 54 -3.62 2.23 9.08
N ALA A 55 -4.87 1.84 9.29
CA ALA A 55 -5.98 2.73 9.56
C ALA A 55 -6.10 3.03 11.05
N GLU A 56 -5.78 2.10 11.97
CA GLU A 56 -6.08 2.30 13.39
C GLU A 56 -5.04 1.64 14.32
N THR A 57 -4.04 2.42 14.76
CA THR A 57 -3.52 2.28 16.12
C THR A 57 -3.30 3.69 16.64
N THR A 58 -4.40 4.30 17.07
CA THR A 58 -4.40 5.41 18.02
C THR A 58 -4.60 4.77 19.39
N HIS A 59 -3.59 4.87 20.26
CA HIS A 59 -3.73 4.64 21.70
C HIS A 59 -2.91 5.69 22.45
#